data_AF-B3S6I8-F1
#
_entry.id   AF-B3S6I8-F1
#
_cell.length_a   1.000
_cell.length_b   1.000
_cell.length_c   1.000
_cell.angle_alpha   90.00
_cell.angle_beta   90.00
_cell.angle_gamma   90.00
#
_symmetry.space_group_name_H-M   'P 1'
#
loop_
_entity.id
_entity.type
_entity.pdbx_description
1 polymer ?
#
loop_
_entity_poly.entity_id
_entity_poly.type
_entity_poly.pdbx_seq_one_letter_code
_entity_poly.pdbx_strand_id
1 'polypeptide(L)'
;MDSVWMTLAKDKEELKKEGILHRDNFLGNIILTNVLTEAVKNADFVFEAAVDDTDVKRSILDRISHMSRHDTIIASNTIRLDINDLAQYAEYPERVIGLRFLYPVYCIPEVELTTTDCTAPYAVEKVKTLLTEIGKTLLPRSGSPLVLSPLQIEARVIAKRNRIEETRRRALTTGETSDVKEKECAICMDKPRNCVFRPCNHMCSCIDCAKIVKKRSDGCPICRKRITEVLRVFQS
;
A
#
# COMPACT_ATOMS: atom_id res chain seq x y z
N MET A 1 -1.48 22.82 -3.63
CA MET A 1 -1.07 21.60 -4.35
C MET A 1 0.43 21.33 -4.21
N ASP A 2 1.26 22.37 -4.06
CA ASP A 2 2.73 22.20 -4.04
C ASP A 2 3.29 21.53 -2.78
N SER A 3 2.66 21.71 -1.61
CA SER A 3 3.15 21.16 -0.35
C SER A 3 3.25 19.63 -0.34
N VAL A 4 2.28 18.93 -0.93
CA VAL A 4 2.28 17.46 -0.97
C VAL A 4 3.45 16.93 -1.82
N TRP A 5 3.71 17.55 -2.97
CA TRP A 5 4.84 17.16 -3.80
C TRP A 5 6.19 17.46 -3.14
N MET A 6 6.28 18.55 -2.38
CA MET A 6 7.46 18.84 -1.56
C MET A 6 7.66 17.80 -0.45
N THR A 7 6.59 17.40 0.25
CA THR A 7 6.64 16.31 1.24
C THR A 7 7.09 15.00 0.60
N LEU A 8 6.48 14.61 -0.52
CA LEU A 8 6.87 13.38 -1.24
C LEU A 8 8.32 13.42 -1.72
N ALA A 9 8.83 14.58 -2.15
CA ALA A 9 10.23 14.74 -2.55
C ALA A 9 11.17 14.56 -1.35
N LYS A 10 10.83 15.15 -0.21
CA LYS A 10 11.57 15.00 1.04
C LYS A 10 11.59 13.55 1.52
N ASP A 11 10.43 12.88 1.54
CA ASP A 11 10.31 11.47 1.94
C ASP A 11 11.19 10.57 1.04
N LYS A 12 11.21 10.82 -0.27
CA LYS A 12 12.11 10.10 -1.20
C LYS A 12 13.58 10.30 -0.86
N GLU A 13 13.97 11.53 -0.52
CA GLU A 13 15.35 11.85 -0.18
C GLU A 13 15.78 11.12 1.11
N GLU A 14 14.94 11.13 2.13
CA GLU A 14 15.16 10.42 3.39
C GLU A 14 15.27 8.90 3.15
N LEU A 15 14.34 8.32 2.40
CA LEU A 15 14.39 6.89 2.06
C LEU A 15 15.62 6.50 1.22
N LYS A 16 16.11 7.41 0.37
CA LYS A 16 17.38 7.20 -0.36
C LYS A 16 18.57 7.22 0.58
N LYS A 17 18.63 8.18 1.52
CA LYS A 17 19.68 8.27 2.55
C LYS A 17 19.72 7.03 3.45
N GLU A 18 18.55 6.49 3.80
CA GLU A 18 18.42 5.27 4.59
C GLU A 18 18.74 3.99 3.80
N GLY A 19 18.93 4.08 2.47
CA GLY A 19 19.20 2.94 1.61
C GLY A 19 17.96 2.06 1.36
N ILE A 20 16.77 2.58 1.60
CA ILE A 20 15.49 1.86 1.45
C ILE A 20 14.93 2.04 0.03
N LEU A 21 15.07 3.24 -0.54
CA LEU A 21 14.63 3.57 -1.88
C LEU A 21 15.83 3.72 -2.83
N HIS A 22 15.88 2.90 -3.88
CA HIS A 22 16.97 2.93 -4.88
C HIS A 22 16.56 3.46 -6.25
N ARG A 23 15.26 3.68 -6.47
CA ARG A 23 14.69 4.24 -7.71
C ARG A 23 14.30 5.69 -7.49
N ASP A 24 14.19 6.47 -8.55
CA ASP A 24 13.87 7.91 -8.46
C ASP A 24 12.37 8.18 -8.23
N ASN A 25 11.51 7.23 -8.59
CA ASN A 25 10.06 7.36 -8.50
C ASN A 25 9.44 6.26 -7.65
N PHE A 26 8.38 6.63 -6.91
CA PHE A 26 7.47 5.67 -6.31
C PHE A 26 6.76 4.90 -7.42
N LEU A 27 6.48 3.63 -7.17
CA LEU A 27 5.68 2.83 -8.09
C LEU A 27 4.21 3.19 -7.98
N GLY A 28 3.51 3.09 -9.11
CA GLY A 28 2.11 3.44 -9.19
C GLY A 28 1.89 4.91 -9.50
N ASN A 29 0.62 5.24 -9.69
CA ASN A 29 0.21 6.58 -10.06
C ASN A 29 -0.37 7.28 -8.83
N ILE A 30 0.19 8.43 -8.49
CA ILE A 30 -0.35 9.29 -7.43
C ILE A 30 -1.24 10.33 -8.11
N ILE A 31 -2.53 10.30 -7.79
CA ILE A 31 -3.48 11.32 -8.20
C ILE A 31 -3.79 12.16 -6.97
N LEU A 32 -3.60 13.47 -7.07
CA LEU A 32 -4.00 14.41 -6.04
C LEU A 32 -5.31 15.06 -6.45
N THR A 33 -6.27 15.08 -5.53
CA THR A 33 -7.53 15.82 -5.68
C THR A 33 -7.89 16.44 -4.35
N ASN A 34 -8.55 17.59 -4.39
CA ASN A 34 -9.21 18.22 -3.25
C ASN A 34 -10.72 17.93 -3.23
N VAL A 35 -11.21 17.11 -4.16
CA VAL A 35 -12.61 16.70 -4.27
C VAL A 35 -12.75 15.28 -3.73
N LEU A 36 -13.39 15.15 -2.56
CA LEU A 36 -13.49 13.86 -1.86
C LEU A 36 -14.19 12.78 -2.70
N THR A 37 -15.27 13.12 -3.39
CA THR A 37 -16.02 12.17 -4.23
C THR A 37 -15.15 11.57 -5.33
N GLU A 38 -14.28 12.36 -5.96
CA GLU A 38 -13.35 11.88 -6.98
C GLU A 38 -12.35 10.87 -6.41
N ALA A 39 -11.91 11.09 -5.16
CA ALA A 39 -10.97 10.21 -4.48
C ALA A 39 -11.58 8.86 -4.09
N VAL A 40 -12.86 8.83 -3.70
CA VAL A 40 -13.45 7.64 -3.04
C VAL A 40 -14.46 6.86 -3.88
N LYS A 41 -15.10 7.47 -4.90
CA LYS A 41 -16.19 6.84 -5.67
C LYS A 41 -15.87 5.46 -6.25
N ASN A 42 -14.61 5.25 -6.63
CA ASN A 42 -14.13 4.02 -7.26
C ASN A 42 -13.09 3.29 -6.41
N ALA A 43 -12.88 3.70 -5.16
CA ALA A 43 -11.87 3.10 -4.30
C ALA A 43 -12.34 1.74 -3.77
N ASP A 44 -11.49 0.72 -3.81
CA ASP A 44 -11.73 -0.55 -3.10
C ASP A 44 -11.43 -0.42 -1.60
N PHE A 45 -10.54 0.50 -1.26
CA PHE A 45 -10.04 0.74 0.09
C PHE A 45 -9.78 2.23 0.28
N VAL A 46 -10.29 2.80 1.37
CA VAL A 46 -10.03 4.18 1.78
C VAL A 46 -9.30 4.16 3.11
N PHE A 47 -8.15 4.83 3.15
CA PHE A 47 -7.34 4.97 4.36
C PHE A 47 -7.37 6.43 4.81
N GLU A 48 -8.03 6.68 5.94
CA GLU A 48 -8.16 8.00 6.55
C GLU A 48 -7.02 8.21 7.55
N ALA A 49 -6.18 9.22 7.28
CA ALA A 49 -5.02 9.58 8.11
C ALA A 49 -4.96 11.10 8.34
N ALA A 50 -6.12 11.73 8.54
CA ALA A 50 -6.22 13.11 8.97
C ALA A 50 -5.81 13.26 10.45
N VAL A 51 -5.84 14.50 10.93
CA VAL A 51 -5.58 14.81 12.34
C VAL A 51 -6.50 13.97 13.25
N ASP A 52 -5.94 13.52 14.36
CA ASP A 52 -6.63 12.64 15.31
C ASP A 52 -7.53 13.45 16.25
N ASP A 53 -8.56 14.04 15.63
CA ASP A 53 -9.62 14.86 16.19
C ASP A 53 -10.99 14.23 15.88
N THR A 54 -11.86 14.22 16.87
CA THR A 54 -13.14 13.53 16.82
C THR A 54 -14.07 14.10 15.77
N ASP A 55 -14.26 15.42 15.74
CA ASP A 55 -15.22 16.05 14.84
C ASP A 55 -14.75 15.98 13.39
N VAL A 56 -13.44 16.15 13.17
CA VAL A 56 -12.81 15.98 11.85
C VAL A 56 -13.01 14.56 11.33
N LYS A 57 -12.65 13.53 12.13
CA LYS A 57 -12.75 12.14 11.67
C LYS A 57 -14.19 11.69 11.50
N ARG A 58 -15.11 12.11 12.36
CA ARG A 58 -16.56 11.87 12.18
C ARG A 58 -17.04 12.42 10.86
N SER A 59 -16.76 13.70 10.58
CA SER A 59 -17.17 14.36 9.33
C SER A 59 -16.57 13.67 8.11
N ILE A 60 -15.30 13.26 8.17
CA ILE A 60 -14.65 12.56 7.06
C ILE A 60 -15.27 11.18 6.86
N LEU A 61 -15.48 10.39 7.92
CA LEU A 61 -16.01 9.04 7.83
C LEU A 61 -17.43 9.02 7.27
N ASP A 62 -18.30 9.90 7.77
CA ASP A 62 -19.67 10.07 7.28
C ASP A 62 -19.69 10.34 5.77
N ARG A 63 -18.89 11.31 5.31
CA ARG A 63 -18.81 11.68 3.90
C ARG A 63 -18.20 10.58 3.03
N ILE A 64 -17.14 9.91 3.49
CA ILE A 64 -16.56 8.77 2.77
C ILE A 64 -17.60 7.65 2.65
N SER A 65 -18.37 7.38 3.71
CA SER A 65 -19.36 6.32 3.70
C SER A 65 -20.40 6.54 2.61
N HIS A 66 -20.96 7.75 2.52
CA HIS A 66 -21.99 8.10 1.52
C HIS A 66 -21.47 8.19 0.08
N MET A 67 -20.18 8.51 -0.10
CA MET A 67 -19.61 8.79 -1.44
C MET A 67 -18.86 7.60 -2.05
N SER A 68 -18.55 6.57 -1.25
CA SER A 68 -17.87 5.35 -1.68
C SER A 68 -18.87 4.25 -2.03
N ARG A 69 -18.42 3.21 -2.74
CA ARG A 69 -19.26 2.03 -2.99
C ARG A 69 -19.51 1.30 -1.69
N HIS A 70 -20.64 0.61 -1.55
CA HIS A 70 -20.98 -0.16 -0.34
C HIS A 70 -19.92 -1.23 0.02
N ASP A 71 -19.14 -1.71 -0.96
CA ASP A 71 -18.11 -2.73 -0.77
C ASP A 71 -16.70 -2.19 -0.45
N THR A 72 -16.54 -0.86 -0.46
CA THR A 72 -15.29 -0.16 -0.11
C THR A 72 -15.00 -0.31 1.38
N ILE A 73 -13.80 -0.80 1.72
CA ILE A 73 -13.34 -0.80 3.12
C ILE A 73 -12.91 0.60 3.53
N ILE A 74 -13.32 1.02 4.72
CA ILE A 74 -12.95 2.32 5.29
C ILE A 74 -12.10 2.07 6.53
N ALA A 75 -10.84 2.46 6.45
CA ALA A 75 -9.88 2.29 7.53
C ALA A 75 -9.46 3.63 8.11
N SER A 76 -9.51 3.79 9.43
CA SER A 76 -9.02 4.99 10.13
C SER A 76 -7.71 4.73 10.86
N ASN A 77 -6.72 5.58 10.62
CA ASN A 77 -5.45 5.62 11.34
C ASN A 77 -5.59 6.42 12.65
N THR A 78 -6.48 5.98 13.53
CA THR A 78 -6.65 6.56 14.87
C THR A 78 -5.71 5.90 15.87
N ILE A 79 -5.18 6.69 16.80
CA ILE A 79 -4.39 6.17 17.93
C ILE A 79 -5.17 6.30 19.26
N ARG A 80 -5.95 7.38 19.42
CA ARG A 80 -6.68 7.69 20.65
C ARG A 80 -8.19 7.48 20.58
N LEU A 81 -8.80 7.66 19.41
CA LEU A 81 -10.26 7.58 19.29
C LEU A 81 -10.73 6.13 19.23
N ASP A 82 -11.87 5.86 19.87
CA ASP A 82 -12.54 4.58 19.75
C ASP A 82 -13.12 4.42 18.35
N ILE A 83 -12.77 3.32 17.69
CA ILE A 83 -13.27 3.02 16.36
C ILE A 83 -14.77 2.69 16.38
N ASN A 84 -15.29 2.14 17.49
CA ASN A 84 -16.73 1.88 17.64
C ASN A 84 -17.53 3.18 17.55
N ASP A 85 -17.07 4.22 18.25
CA ASP A 85 -17.71 5.54 18.21
C ASP A 85 -17.67 6.15 16.81
N LEU A 86 -16.55 6.01 16.10
CA LEU A 86 -16.44 6.50 14.73
C LEU A 86 -17.37 5.74 13.79
N ALA A 87 -17.44 4.40 13.90
CA ALA A 87 -18.21 3.56 12.99
C ALA A 87 -19.71 3.85 13.01
N GLN A 88 -20.26 4.39 14.11
CA GLN A 88 -21.67 4.79 14.21
C GLN A 88 -22.08 5.86 13.19
N TYR A 89 -21.12 6.63 12.66
CA TYR A 89 -21.37 7.67 11.66
C TYR A 89 -21.27 7.15 10.22
N ALA A 90 -20.95 5.87 10.02
CA ALA A 90 -20.96 5.26 8.69
C ALA A 90 -22.32 4.61 8.41
N GLU A 91 -22.88 4.86 7.23
CA GLU A 91 -24.09 4.20 6.71
C GLU A 91 -23.98 2.65 6.74
N TYR A 92 -22.78 2.11 6.47
CA TYR A 92 -22.47 0.68 6.50
C TYR A 92 -21.29 0.44 7.46
N PRO A 93 -21.53 0.35 8.77
CA PRO A 93 -20.48 0.27 9.80
C PRO A 93 -19.66 -1.03 9.70
N GLU A 94 -20.18 -2.07 9.08
CA GLU A 94 -19.53 -3.38 9.00
C GLU A 94 -18.26 -3.41 8.15
N ARG A 95 -18.04 -2.38 7.31
CA ARG A 95 -16.82 -2.20 6.51
C ARG A 95 -15.81 -1.23 7.13
N VAL A 96 -16.10 -0.69 8.32
CA VAL A 96 -15.23 0.24 9.05
C VAL A 96 -14.26 -0.53 9.93
N ILE A 97 -12.98 -0.15 9.88
CA ILE A 97 -11.88 -0.78 10.63
C ILE A 97 -10.91 0.28 11.16
N GLY A 98 -10.38 0.07 12.35
CA GLY A 98 -9.22 0.78 12.85
C GLY A 98 -7.96 0.12 12.31
N LEU A 99 -7.13 0.86 11.57
CA LEU A 99 -5.92 0.32 10.98
C LEU A 99 -4.77 1.29 11.18
N ARG A 100 -3.86 0.97 12.11
CA ARG A 100 -2.78 1.87 12.50
C ARG A 100 -1.43 1.36 12.06
N PHE A 101 -0.80 2.13 11.17
CA PHE A 101 0.59 1.88 10.80
C PHE A 101 1.53 2.46 11.85
N LEU A 102 2.55 1.70 12.22
CA LEU A 102 3.59 2.16 13.13
C LEU A 102 4.65 2.96 12.35
N TYR A 103 5.19 3.97 13.01
CA TYR A 103 6.24 4.81 12.43
C TYR A 103 7.65 4.22 12.70
N PRO A 104 8.57 4.25 11.71
CA PRO A 104 8.38 4.68 10.32
C PRO A 104 7.74 3.59 9.45
N VAL A 105 6.71 3.98 8.69
CA VAL A 105 5.83 3.05 7.95
C VAL A 105 6.61 2.12 7.04
N TYR A 106 7.72 2.53 6.43
CA TYR A 106 8.48 1.69 5.50
C TYR A 106 9.29 0.58 6.16
N CYS A 107 9.65 0.75 7.44
CA CYS A 107 10.52 -0.15 8.18
C CYS A 107 9.77 -1.04 9.17
N ILE A 108 8.61 -0.59 9.65
CA ILE A 108 7.82 -1.35 10.60
C ILE A 108 6.82 -2.25 9.86
N PRO A 109 6.98 -3.58 9.88
CA PRO A 109 6.04 -4.50 9.24
C PRO A 109 4.69 -4.54 9.96
N GLU A 110 4.65 -4.37 11.27
CA GLU A 110 3.44 -4.46 12.06
C GLU A 110 2.46 -3.32 11.75
N VAL A 111 1.19 -3.69 11.58
CA VAL A 111 0.06 -2.78 11.45
C VAL A 111 -0.99 -3.24 12.43
N GLU A 112 -1.37 -2.34 13.35
CA GLU A 112 -2.39 -2.64 14.34
C GLU A 112 -3.78 -2.64 13.73
N LEU A 113 -4.51 -3.73 13.97
CA LEU A 113 -5.92 -3.86 13.61
C LEU A 113 -6.78 -3.66 14.87
N THR A 114 -7.82 -2.84 14.74
CA THR A 114 -8.90 -2.73 15.72
C THR A 114 -10.23 -2.90 14.99
N THR A 115 -11.02 -3.87 15.43
CA THR A 115 -12.37 -4.10 14.92
C THR A 115 -13.39 -3.36 15.77
N THR A 116 -14.54 -3.08 15.18
CA THR A 116 -15.74 -2.62 15.88
C THR A 116 -16.63 -3.81 16.20
N ASP A 117 -17.67 -3.60 17.00
CA ASP A 117 -18.71 -4.59 17.28
C ASP A 117 -19.48 -5.01 16.01
N CYS A 118 -19.49 -4.15 14.99
CA CYS A 118 -20.18 -4.38 13.73
C CYS A 118 -19.27 -4.87 12.61
N THR A 119 -17.94 -4.82 12.77
CA THR A 119 -17.00 -5.12 11.68
C THR A 119 -17.19 -6.54 11.16
N ALA A 120 -17.52 -6.66 9.88
CA ALA A 120 -17.75 -7.95 9.27
C ALA A 120 -16.43 -8.72 9.03
N PRO A 121 -16.44 -10.07 9.10
CA PRO A 121 -15.26 -10.89 8.83
C PRO A 121 -14.63 -10.64 7.45
N TYR A 122 -15.44 -10.33 6.43
CA TYR A 122 -14.94 -10.05 5.09
C TYR A 122 -14.04 -8.80 5.04
N ALA A 123 -14.30 -7.80 5.89
CA ALA A 123 -13.53 -6.58 5.94
C ALA A 123 -12.13 -6.86 6.50
N VAL A 124 -12.05 -7.69 7.54
CA VAL A 124 -10.79 -8.16 8.13
C VAL A 124 -9.97 -8.95 7.12
N GLU A 125 -10.60 -9.86 6.36
CA GLU A 125 -9.89 -10.65 5.33
C GLU A 125 -9.40 -9.79 4.15
N LYS A 126 -10.17 -8.78 3.71
CA LYS A 126 -9.71 -7.80 2.72
C LYS A 126 -8.48 -7.02 3.22
N VAL A 127 -8.50 -6.56 4.48
CA VAL A 127 -7.36 -5.87 5.11
C VAL A 127 -6.14 -6.78 5.18
N LYS A 128 -6.31 -8.01 5.66
CA LYS A 128 -5.23 -8.99 5.78
C LYS A 128 -4.58 -9.30 4.43
N THR A 129 -5.40 -9.46 3.40
CA THR A 129 -4.93 -9.67 2.02
C THR A 129 -4.10 -8.46 1.54
N LEU A 130 -4.64 -7.25 1.67
CA LEU A 130 -3.95 -6.02 1.29
C LEU A 130 -2.60 -5.88 2.01
N LEU A 131 -2.58 -6.05 3.33
CA LEU A 131 -1.36 -5.93 4.14
C LEU A 131 -0.31 -6.95 3.73
N THR A 132 -0.71 -8.21 3.50
CA THR A 132 0.22 -9.27 3.08
C THR A 132 0.87 -8.93 1.73
N GLU A 133 0.10 -8.40 0.79
CA GLU A 133 0.60 -8.00 -0.54
C GLU A 133 1.62 -6.86 -0.48
N ILE A 134 1.51 -5.96 0.51
CA ILE A 134 2.46 -4.86 0.73
C ILE A 134 3.57 -5.20 1.73
N GLY A 135 3.70 -6.48 2.11
CA GLY A 135 4.74 -6.97 3.02
C GLY A 135 4.58 -6.50 4.47
N LYS A 136 3.33 -6.30 4.91
CA LYS A 136 2.93 -5.93 6.27
C LYS A 136 2.34 -7.12 7.01
N THR A 137 2.47 -7.07 8.33
CA THR A 137 1.95 -8.07 9.27
C THR A 137 0.84 -7.45 10.08
N LEU A 138 -0.34 -8.06 10.00
CA LEU A 138 -1.49 -7.68 10.83
C LEU A 138 -1.21 -8.05 12.29
N LEU A 139 -1.35 -7.08 13.19
CA LEU A 139 -1.24 -7.27 14.64
C LEU A 139 -2.57 -6.88 15.29
N PRO A 140 -3.35 -7.84 15.83
CA PRO A 140 -4.56 -7.50 16.57
C PRO A 140 -4.21 -6.63 17.78
N ARG A 141 -4.88 -5.50 17.93
CA ARG A 141 -4.66 -4.61 19.06
C ARG A 141 -5.41 -5.13 20.29
N SER A 142 -4.69 -5.35 21.38
CA SER A 142 -5.23 -5.68 22.69
C SER A 142 -4.75 -4.64 23.70
N GLY A 143 -5.57 -3.63 23.97
CA GLY A 143 -5.27 -2.56 24.93
C GLY A 143 -4.54 -1.34 24.34
N SER A 144 -3.54 -0.86 25.06
CA SER A 144 -2.82 0.39 24.73
C SER A 144 -2.11 0.31 23.37
N PRO A 145 -2.00 1.44 22.64
CA PRO A 145 -1.29 1.46 21.35
C PRO A 145 0.18 1.08 21.50
N LEU A 146 0.68 0.22 20.62
CA LEU A 146 2.10 -0.09 20.51
C LEU A 146 2.89 1.11 19.99
N VAL A 147 3.69 1.72 20.87
CA VAL A 147 4.62 2.79 20.51
C VAL A 147 6.04 2.26 20.64
N LEU A 148 6.79 2.31 19.55
CA LEU A 148 8.18 1.85 19.53
C LEU A 148 9.11 2.91 20.12
N SER A 149 10.09 2.47 20.91
CA SER A 149 11.16 3.34 21.39
C SER A 149 12.13 3.69 20.23
N PRO A 150 12.93 4.77 20.37
CA PRO A 150 13.92 5.14 19.36
C PRO A 150 14.88 4.00 19.00
N LEU A 151 15.35 3.23 20.00
CA LEU A 151 16.21 2.07 19.79
C LEU A 151 15.52 0.95 19.02
N GLN A 152 14.23 0.71 19.29
CA GLN A 152 13.45 -0.26 18.54
C GLN A 152 13.28 0.18 17.09
N ILE A 153 12.99 1.47 16.85
CA ILE A 153 12.88 2.03 15.51
C ILE A 153 14.20 1.86 14.75
N GLU A 154 15.33 2.26 15.35
CA GLU A 154 16.65 2.14 14.73
C GLU A 154 16.97 0.69 14.35
N ALA A 155 16.73 -0.25 15.26
CA ALA A 155 16.92 -1.68 14.99
C ALA A 155 16.07 -2.16 13.79
N ARG A 156 14.84 -1.68 13.65
CA ARG A 156 13.96 -2.03 12.52
C ARG A 156 14.42 -1.40 11.20
N VAL A 157 14.91 -0.17 11.23
CA VAL A 157 15.49 0.50 10.05
C VAL A 157 16.72 -0.28 9.57
N ILE A 158 17.65 -0.62 10.48
CA ILE A 158 18.85 -1.42 10.16
C ILE A 158 18.46 -2.78 9.59
N ALA A 159 17.52 -3.49 10.22
CA ALA A 159 17.07 -4.79 9.74
C ALA A 159 16.43 -4.71 8.33
N LYS A 160 15.63 -3.66 8.06
CA LYS A 160 15.02 -3.43 6.75
C LYS A 160 16.08 -3.17 5.68
N ARG A 161 17.05 -2.31 5.98
CA ARG A 161 18.18 -2.00 5.09
C ARG A 161 18.99 -3.25 4.75
N ASN A 162 19.37 -4.04 5.77
CA ASN A 162 20.14 -5.26 5.58
C ASN A 162 19.42 -6.27 4.67
N ARG A 163 18.10 -6.43 4.83
CA ARG A 163 17.28 -7.27 3.94
C ARG A 163 17.32 -6.79 2.49
N ILE A 164 17.20 -5.49 2.25
CA ILE A 164 17.25 -4.89 0.90
C ILE A 164 18.63 -5.11 0.28
N GLU A 165 19.71 -4.86 1.03
CA GLU A 165 21.07 -5.09 0.57
C GLU A 165 21.33 -6.57 0.25
N GLU A 166 20.83 -7.49 1.08
CA GLU A 166 20.96 -8.93 0.85
C GLU A 166 20.21 -9.38 -0.40
N THR A 167 18.95 -8.95 -0.58
CA THR A 167 18.18 -9.22 -1.82
C THR A 167 18.94 -8.74 -3.04
N ARG A 168 19.54 -7.54 -2.97
CA ARG A 168 20.34 -6.97 -4.06
C ARG A 168 21.63 -7.74 -4.32
N ARG A 169 22.35 -8.16 -3.28
CA ARG A 169 23.55 -9.00 -3.41
C ARG A 169 23.22 -10.34 -4.06
N ARG A 170 22.11 -10.98 -3.65
CA ARG A 170 21.64 -12.23 -4.27
C ARG A 170 21.39 -12.05 -5.77
N ALA A 171 20.73 -10.96 -6.17
CA ALA A 171 20.51 -10.61 -7.57
C ALA A 171 21.82 -10.40 -8.36
N LEU A 172 22.87 -9.85 -7.72
CA LEU A 172 24.19 -9.67 -8.34
C LEU A 172 24.98 -10.98 -8.46
N THR A 173 24.90 -11.88 -7.46
CA THR A 173 25.62 -13.16 -7.45
C THR A 173 25.08 -14.17 -8.46
N THR A 174 23.84 -14.01 -8.91
CA THR A 174 23.25 -14.81 -10.01
C THR A 174 23.73 -14.40 -11.40
N GLY A 175 24.70 -13.49 -11.52
CA GLY A 175 25.39 -13.20 -12.78
C GLY A 175 24.68 -12.21 -13.70
N GLU A 176 23.82 -11.34 -13.17
CA GLU A 176 23.27 -10.22 -13.93
C GLU A 176 24.03 -8.95 -13.52
N THR A 177 25.02 -8.54 -14.31
CA THR A 177 25.75 -7.28 -14.09
C THR A 177 25.29 -6.19 -15.07
N SER A 178 25.10 -5.00 -14.50
CA SER A 178 25.05 -3.68 -15.14
C SER A 178 23.89 -3.29 -16.08
N ASP A 179 22.91 -4.15 -16.36
CA ASP A 179 21.70 -3.80 -17.14
C ASP A 179 20.37 -4.17 -16.43
N VAL A 180 20.47 -4.51 -15.14
CA VAL A 180 19.45 -5.26 -14.38
C VAL A 180 18.27 -4.40 -13.92
N LYS A 181 18.49 -3.10 -13.67
CA LYS A 181 17.44 -2.20 -13.15
C LYS A 181 16.25 -2.04 -14.11
N GLU A 182 16.45 -2.23 -15.41
CA GLU A 182 15.39 -2.14 -16.42
C GLU A 182 14.69 -3.47 -16.70
N LYS A 183 15.27 -4.60 -16.26
CA LYS A 183 14.78 -5.95 -16.57
C LYS A 183 14.03 -6.63 -15.41
N GLU A 184 13.95 -6.02 -14.22
CA GLU A 184 13.18 -6.57 -13.09
C GLU A 184 11.68 -6.27 -13.13
N CYS A 185 10.85 -7.23 -12.73
CA CYS A 185 9.39 -7.08 -12.59
C CYS A 185 9.07 -5.84 -11.75
N ALA A 186 8.30 -4.90 -12.31
CA ALA A 186 7.87 -3.69 -11.63
C ALA A 186 6.79 -3.94 -10.56
N ILE A 187 6.33 -5.19 -10.38
CA ILE A 187 5.31 -5.56 -9.40
C ILE A 187 5.96 -6.27 -8.20
N CYS A 188 6.61 -7.43 -8.38
CA CYS A 188 7.21 -8.17 -7.26
C CYS A 188 8.65 -7.79 -6.92
N MET A 189 9.36 -7.08 -7.81
CA MET A 189 10.79 -6.75 -7.65
C MET A 189 11.72 -7.97 -7.42
N ASP A 190 11.26 -9.18 -7.73
CA ASP A 190 11.95 -10.44 -7.45
C ASP A 190 12.36 -11.19 -8.73
N LYS A 191 11.45 -11.21 -9.72
CA LYS A 191 11.62 -11.97 -10.97
C LYS A 191 11.88 -11.05 -12.16
N PRO A 192 12.56 -11.50 -13.22
CA PRO A 192 12.74 -10.72 -14.43
C PRO A 192 11.40 -10.47 -15.15
N ARG A 193 11.33 -9.35 -15.87
CA ARG A 193 10.25 -9.03 -16.81
C ARG A 193 10.33 -10.02 -17.94
N ASN A 194 9.31 -10.86 -18.02
CA ASN A 194 9.20 -11.87 -19.08
C ASN A 194 7.77 -11.94 -19.60
N CYS A 195 7.02 -10.84 -19.48
CA CYS A 195 5.61 -10.83 -19.82
C CYS A 195 5.14 -9.50 -20.40
N VAL A 196 4.37 -9.58 -21.48
CA VAL A 196 3.77 -8.45 -22.20
C VAL A 196 2.26 -8.41 -21.96
N PHE A 197 1.73 -7.22 -21.70
CA PHE A 197 0.29 -6.97 -21.57
C PHE A 197 -0.32 -6.55 -22.91
N ARG A 198 -1.37 -7.24 -23.37
CA ARG A 198 -2.14 -6.85 -24.57
C ARG A 198 -3.37 -6.02 -24.18
N PRO A 199 -3.79 -5.03 -25.00
CA PRO A 199 -3.23 -4.66 -26.31
C PRO A 199 -2.09 -3.63 -26.27
N CYS A 200 -1.68 -3.14 -25.09
CA CYS A 200 -0.74 -2.03 -24.97
C CYS A 200 0.73 -2.39 -25.21
N ASN A 201 1.04 -3.69 -25.27
CA ASN A 201 2.35 -4.29 -25.47
C ASN A 201 3.44 -3.89 -24.43
N HIS A 202 3.08 -3.32 -23.28
CA HIS A 202 4.06 -3.00 -22.24
C HIS A 202 4.59 -4.26 -21.56
N MET A 203 5.91 -4.37 -21.46
CA MET A 203 6.63 -5.42 -20.74
C MET A 203 7.15 -4.86 -19.42
N CYS A 204 6.36 -4.96 -18.35
CA CYS A 204 6.72 -4.40 -17.05
C CYS A 204 6.65 -5.38 -15.88
N SER A 205 6.27 -6.65 -16.09
CA SER A 205 6.14 -7.62 -15.01
C SER A 205 6.65 -9.01 -15.37
N CYS A 206 6.86 -9.85 -14.35
CA CYS A 206 6.98 -11.29 -14.52
C CYS A 206 5.60 -11.91 -14.79
N ILE A 207 5.58 -13.13 -15.30
CA ILE A 207 4.35 -13.86 -15.67
C ILE A 207 3.41 -14.09 -14.48
N ASP A 208 3.94 -14.32 -13.28
CA ASP A 208 3.12 -14.61 -12.10
C ASP A 208 2.36 -13.36 -11.65
N CYS A 209 3.05 -12.23 -11.54
CA CYS A 209 2.41 -10.95 -11.26
C CYS A 209 1.44 -10.54 -12.37
N ALA A 210 1.77 -10.79 -13.63
CA ALA A 210 0.90 -10.45 -14.75
C ALA A 210 -0.43 -11.20 -14.70
N LYS A 211 -0.41 -12.48 -14.29
CA LYS A 211 -1.63 -13.28 -14.07
C LYS A 211 -2.49 -12.73 -12.94
N ILE A 212 -1.88 -12.27 -11.85
CA ILE A 212 -2.60 -11.65 -10.73
C ILE A 212 -3.29 -10.37 -11.18
N VAL A 213 -2.58 -9.46 -11.85
CA VAL A 213 -3.13 -8.21 -12.39
C VAL A 213 -4.29 -8.49 -13.33
N LYS A 214 -4.14 -9.46 -14.25
CA LYS A 214 -5.24 -9.86 -15.14
C LYS A 214 -6.43 -10.42 -14.37
N LYS A 215 -6.21 -11.28 -13.37
CA LYS A 215 -7.28 -11.91 -12.56
C LYS A 215 -8.08 -10.87 -11.77
N ARG A 216 -7.43 -9.81 -11.28
CA ARG A 216 -8.06 -8.68 -10.58
C ARG A 216 -8.78 -7.72 -11.51
N SER A 217 -8.71 -7.94 -12.83
CA SER A 217 -9.23 -7.03 -13.87
C SER A 217 -8.59 -5.63 -13.85
N ASP A 218 -7.38 -5.54 -13.30
CA ASP A 218 -6.62 -4.29 -13.27
C ASP A 218 -6.13 -3.91 -14.68
N GLY A 219 -5.91 -2.61 -14.89
CA GLY A 219 -5.26 -2.09 -16.08
C GLY A 219 -3.75 -2.34 -16.09
N CYS A 220 -3.13 -2.19 -17.26
CA CYS A 220 -1.67 -2.23 -17.38
C CYS A 220 -0.98 -1.29 -16.38
N PRO A 221 0.01 -1.73 -15.59
CA PRO A 221 0.70 -0.88 -14.60
C PRO A 221 1.36 0.37 -15.17
N ILE A 222 1.67 0.38 -16.47
CA ILE A 222 2.30 1.52 -17.16
C ILE A 222 1.26 2.50 -17.71
N CYS A 223 0.25 2.00 -18.43
CA CYS A 223 -0.66 2.86 -19.23
C CYS A 223 -2.13 2.74 -18.87
N ARG A 224 -2.48 1.92 -17.86
CA ARG A 224 -3.83 1.66 -17.34
C ARG A 224 -4.83 1.07 -18.35
N LYS A 225 -4.44 0.82 -19.61
CA LYS A 225 -5.28 0.13 -20.59
C LYS A 225 -5.68 -1.25 -20.06
N ARG A 226 -6.95 -1.62 -20.27
CA ARG A 226 -7.51 -2.93 -19.90
C ARG A 226 -6.67 -4.05 -20.50
N ILE A 227 -6.30 -5.02 -19.68
CA ILE A 227 -5.51 -6.18 -20.09
C ILE A 227 -6.45 -7.25 -20.64
N THR A 228 -6.36 -7.55 -21.93
CA THR A 228 -7.10 -8.66 -22.56
C THR A 228 -6.32 -9.97 -22.46
N GLU A 229 -5.01 -9.89 -22.63
CA GLU A 229 -4.12 -11.03 -22.69
C GLU A 229 -2.75 -10.72 -22.07
N VAL A 230 -2.10 -11.77 -21.60
CA VAL A 230 -0.82 -11.76 -20.90
C VAL A 230 0.06 -12.79 -21.60
N LEU A 231 1.10 -12.34 -22.29
CA LEU A 231 1.96 -13.18 -23.12
C LEU A 231 3.35 -13.29 -22.49
N ARG A 232 3.82 -14.52 -22.27
CA ARG A 232 5.20 -14.75 -21.82
C ARG A 232 6.16 -14.56 -22.98
N VAL A 233 7.22 -13.80 -22.75
CA VAL A 233 8.33 -13.60 -23.69
C VAL A 233 9.48 -14.51 -23.28
N PHE A 234 10.03 -15.24 -24.24
CA PHE A 234 11.24 -16.03 -24.09
C PHE A 234 12.38 -15.27 -24.76
N GLN A 235 13.48 -15.06 -24.04
CA GLN A 235 14.69 -14.47 -24.60
C GLN A 235 15.58 -15.61 -25.10
N SER A 236 16.03 -15.50 -26.34
CA SER A 236 17.00 -16.38 -26.99
C SER A 236 18.42 -16.03 -26.58
#